data_AF-A0A2V8I0G9-F1
#
_entry.id   AF-A0A2V8I0G9-F1
#
_cell.length_a   1.000
_cell.length_b   1.000
_cell.length_c   1.000
_cell.angle_alpha   90.00
_cell.angle_beta   90.00
_cell.angle_gamma   90.00
#
_symmetry.space_group_name_H-M   'P 1'
#
loop_
_entity.id
_entity.type
_entity.pdbx_description
1 polymer ?
#
loop_
_entity_poly.entity_id
_entity_poly.type
_entity_poly.pdbx_seq_one_letter_code
_entity_poly.pdbx_strand_id
1 'polypeptide(L)' 'MDRDEILALFARRAAAWQAHDARALALTHAENGTVIGPTGGVLEGRQELVDADRVVQIGVLRAKPA' A
#
# COMPACT_ATOMS: atom_id res chain seq x y z
N MET A 1 -0.30 12.44 12.57
CA MET A 1 -0.56 11.00 12.69
C MET A 1 -0.58 10.62 14.15
N ASP A 2 -1.74 10.76 14.75
CA ASP A 2 -2.09 10.22 16.05
C ASP A 2 -2.61 8.76 15.92
N ARG A 3 -3.00 8.18 17.06
CA ARG A 3 -3.49 6.81 17.12
C ARG A 3 -4.75 6.59 16.25
N ASP A 4 -5.67 7.53 16.27
CA ASP A 4 -6.96 7.37 15.59
C ASP A 4 -6.80 7.57 14.08
N GLU A 5 -5.92 8.48 13.66
CA GLU A 5 -5.49 8.64 12.27
C GLU A 5 -4.84 7.36 11.72
N ILE A 6 -4.04 6.67 12.54
CA ILE A 6 -3.42 5.38 12.18
C ILE A 6 -4.49 4.29 12.00
N LEU A 7 -5.45 4.19 12.93
CA LEU A 7 -6.52 3.21 12.84
C LEU A 7 -7.41 3.46 11.61
N ALA A 8 -7.74 4.72 11.34
CA ALA A 8 -8.50 5.10 10.15
C ALA A 8 -7.75 4.74 8.85
N LEU A 9 -6.42 4.90 8.82
CA LEU A 9 -5.59 4.49 7.69
C LEU A 9 -5.68 2.98 7.44
N PHE A 10 -5.56 2.16 8.49
CA PHE A 10 -5.65 0.71 8.36
C PHE A 10 -7.05 0.24 7.95
N ALA A 11 -8.11 0.87 8.47
CA ALA A 11 -9.49 0.58 8.07
C ALA A 11 -9.72 0.85 6.58
N ARG A 12 -9.25 2.00 6.07
CA ARG A 12 -9.32 2.33 4.63
C ARG A 12 -8.54 1.33 3.77
N ARG A 13 -7.34 0.93 4.21
CA ARG A 13 -6.52 -0.08 3.51
C ARG A 13 -7.23 -1.43 3.43
N ALA A 14 -7.79 -1.90 4.53
CA ALA A 14 -8.52 -3.16 4.57
C ALA A 14 -9.76 -3.12 3.65
N ALA A 15 -10.51 -2.02 3.65
CA ALA A 15 -11.67 -1.86 2.77
C ALA A 15 -11.27 -1.88 1.28
N ALA A 16 -10.22 -1.13 0.90
CA ALA A 16 -9.70 -1.13 -0.47
C ALA A 16 -9.19 -2.53 -0.88
N TRP A 17 -8.54 -3.24 0.05
CA TRP A 17 -8.05 -4.59 -0.20
C TRP A 17 -9.20 -5.58 -0.48
N GLN A 18 -10.23 -5.57 0.37
CA GLN A 18 -11.42 -6.42 0.22
C GLN A 18 -12.23 -6.11 -1.04
N ALA A 19 -12.27 -4.83 -1.44
CA ALA A 19 -12.96 -4.40 -2.66
C ALA A 19 -12.16 -4.69 -3.94
N HIS A 20 -10.97 -5.27 -3.81
CA HIS A 20 -10.00 -5.40 -4.89
C HIS A 20 -9.66 -4.08 -5.62
N ASP A 21 -9.72 -2.95 -4.90
CA ASP A 21 -9.48 -1.62 -5.45
C ASP A 21 -7.99 -1.23 -5.29
N ALA A 22 -7.20 -1.60 -6.30
CA ALA A 22 -5.77 -1.30 -6.34
C ALA A 22 -5.47 0.21 -6.29
N ARG A 23 -6.35 1.04 -6.89
CA ARG A 23 -6.16 2.49 -6.93
C ARG A 23 -6.40 3.12 -5.57
N ALA A 24 -7.48 2.76 -4.89
CA ALA A 24 -7.74 3.20 -3.53
C ALA A 24 -6.65 2.71 -2.56
N LEU A 25 -6.16 1.47 -2.75
CA LEU A 25 -5.07 0.94 -1.95
C LEU A 25 -3.76 1.70 -2.17
N ALA A 26 -3.41 2.05 -3.41
CA ALA A 26 -2.21 2.83 -3.72
C ALA A 26 -2.23 4.23 -3.06
N LEU A 27 -3.38 4.89 -2.96
CA LEU A 27 -3.52 6.20 -2.31
C LEU A 27 -3.19 6.18 -0.80
N THR A 28 -3.18 5.01 -0.17
CA THR A 28 -2.79 4.86 1.24
C THR A 28 -1.28 4.72 1.45
N HIS A 29 -0.50 4.75 0.37
CA HIS A 29 0.95 4.65 0.39
C HIS A 29 1.59 6.00 0.06
N ALA A 30 2.83 6.19 0.53
CA ALA A 30 3.67 7.29 0.08
C ALA A 30 3.88 7.22 -1.44
N GLU A 31 4.05 8.37 -2.08
CA GLU A 31 4.23 8.47 -3.54
C GLU A 31 5.36 7.58 -4.07
N ASN A 32 6.46 7.53 -3.31
CA ASN A 32 7.68 6.77 -3.56
C ASN A 32 7.86 5.60 -2.57
N GLY A 33 6.77 5.12 -1.95
CA GLY A 33 6.83 4.04 -0.97
C GLY A 33 7.12 2.67 -1.62
N THR A 34 7.85 1.81 -0.92
CA THR A 34 8.14 0.46 -1.38
C THR A 34 7.27 -0.57 -0.67
N VAL A 35 6.67 -1.50 -1.43
CA VAL A 35 5.91 -2.65 -0.91
C VAL A 35 6.63 -3.94 -1.30
N ILE A 36 6.88 -4.82 -0.33
CA ILE A 36 7.61 -6.07 -0.52
C ILE A 36 6.71 -7.25 -0.21
N GLY A 37 6.20 -7.91 -1.23
CA GLY A 37 5.35 -9.09 -1.08
C GLY A 37 6.17 -10.39 -1.09
N PRO A 38 5.84 -11.40 -0.25
CA PRO A 38 6.54 -12.68 -0.23
C PRO A 38 6.41 -13.46 -1.54
N THR A 39 5.32 -13.22 -2.30
CA THR A 39 5.02 -13.87 -3.57
C THR A 39 4.99 -12.89 -4.75
N GLY A 40 4.91 -11.58 -4.47
CA GLY A 40 4.68 -10.53 -5.46
C GLY A 40 5.93 -9.74 -5.86
N GLY A 41 7.06 -9.98 -5.21
CA GLY A 41 8.28 -9.19 -5.43
C GLY A 41 8.21 -7.81 -4.77
N VAL A 42 9.00 -6.88 -5.30
CA VAL A 42 9.08 -5.49 -4.81
C VAL A 42 8.32 -4.59 -5.77
N LEU A 43 7.47 -3.73 -5.22
CA LEU A 43 6.77 -2.66 -5.94
C LEU A 43 7.25 -1.31 -5.41
N GLU A 44 7.64 -0.40 -6.30
CA GLU A 44 8.15 0.93 -5.99
C GLU A 44 7.18 2.02 -6.45
N GLY A 45 6.67 2.76 -5.47
CA GLY A 45 5.77 3.88 -5.69
C GLY A 45 4.32 3.48 -5.94
N ARG A 46 3.45 4.49 -5.95
CA ARG A 46 1.99 4.29 -6.12
C ARG A 46 1.63 3.72 -7.50
N GLN A 47 2.38 4.08 -8.54
CA GLN A 47 2.04 3.67 -9.90
C GLN A 47 2.20 2.17 -10.09
N GLU A 48 3.29 1.57 -9.58
CA GLU A 48 3.47 0.12 -9.68
C GLU A 48 2.42 -0.67 -8.87
N LEU A 49 1.90 -0.10 -7.78
CA LEU A 49 0.77 -0.69 -7.04
C LEU A 49 -0.53 -0.67 -7.84
N VAL A 50 -0.76 0.36 -8.65
CA VAL A 50 -1.91 0.42 -9.56
C VAL A 50 -1.73 -0.58 -10.71
N ASP A 51 -0.55 -0.59 -11.33
CA ASP A 51 -0.27 -1.37 -12.54
C ASP A 51 -0.19 -2.87 -12.28
N ALA A 52 0.20 -3.28 -11.07
CA ALA A 52 0.31 -4.69 -10.74
C ALA A 52 -1.06 -5.40 -10.78
N ASP A 53 -2.18 -4.65 -10.74
CA ASP A 53 -3.59 -5.10 -10.75
C ASP A 53 -3.85 -6.28 -9.79
N ARG A 54 -3.01 -6.37 -8.75
CA ARG A 54 -2.99 -7.45 -7.78
C ARG A 54 -2.91 -6.83 -6.40
N VAL A 55 -3.85 -7.22 -5.57
CA VAL A 55 -4.04 -6.60 -4.26
C VAL A 55 -3.18 -7.34 -3.24
N VAL A 56 -1.91 -6.94 -3.15
CA VAL A 56 -0.93 -7.57 -2.25
C VAL A 56 -1.01 -6.90 -0.88
N GLN A 57 -1.71 -7.52 0.07
CA GLN A 57 -1.46 -7.24 1.50
C GLN A 57 -0.37 -8.21 1.96
N ILE A 58 0.86 -7.72 1.97
CA ILE A 58 1.95 -7.98 2.92
C ILE A 58 3.13 -7.20 2.36
N GLY A 59 3.67 -6.27 3.14
CA GLY A 59 4.90 -5.58 2.80
C GLY A 59 5.38 -4.66 3.92
N VAL A 60 6.59 -4.93 4.40
CA VAL A 60 7.33 -4.05 5.29
C VAL A 60 7.67 -2.78 4.51
N LEU A 61 7.04 -1.66 4.87
CA LEU A 61 7.35 -0.35 4.31
C LEU A 61 8.76 0.03 4.75
N ARG A 62 9.75 -0.01 3.84
CA ARG A 62 10.99 0.74 4.01
C ARG A 62 10.86 2.06 3.25
N ALA A 63 10.99 3.18 3.95
CA ALA A 63 11.19 4.46 3.30
C ALA A 63 12.61 4.50 2.70
N LYS A 64 12.74 4.95 1.46
CA LYS A 64 14.05 5.24 0.85
C LYS A 64 14.59 6.54 1.47
N PRO A 65 15.86 6.61 1.90
CA PRO A 65 16.43 7.88 2.33
C PRO A 65 16.52 8.84 1.12
N ALA A 66 16.36 10.13 1.41
CA ALA A 66 16.39 11.22 0.45
C ALA A 66 17.74 11.33 -0.28
#